data_AF-A0A1Z5L0W6-F1
#
_entry.id   AF-A0A1Z5L0W6-F1
#
_cell.length_a   1.000
_cell.length_b   1.000
_cell.length_c   1.000
_cell.angle_alpha   90.00
_cell.angle_beta   90.00
_cell.angle_gamma   90.00
#
_symmetry.space_group_name_H-M   'P 1'
#
loop_
_entity.id
_entity.type
_entity.pdbx_description
1 polymer ?
#
loop_
_entity_poly.entity_id
_entity_poly.type
_entity_poly.pdbx_seq_one_letter_code
_entity_poly.pdbx_strand_id
1 'polypeptide(L)'
;MNVMGTEKAIKQTDNLEWLLVLVSAIHIILCPYTKVEESFNIQAIHDILYHRANISAYDHLEFPGVVPRSFVGPLLVAIVSSPIVAIISAMGLEKIIAQHIVRASLAALVIVAYSRFSRALQNEFGSVFTNWLTLIVVSQFHFVFYLSRPLPNTF
;
A
#
# COMPACT_ATOMS: atom_id res chain seq x y z
N MET A 1 -25.70 47.01 7.93
CA MET A 1 -25.02 46.13 8.89
C MET A 1 -24.74 44.82 8.18
N ASN A 2 -23.46 44.51 7.98
CA ASN A 2 -22.96 43.35 7.23
C ASN A 2 -23.38 42.03 7.89
N VAL A 3 -23.90 41.09 7.12
CA VAL A 3 -23.56 39.66 7.28
C VAL A 3 -23.41 39.07 5.88
N MET A 4 -22.19 39.19 5.36
CA MET A 4 -21.72 38.54 4.15
C MET A 4 -21.58 37.05 4.49
N GLY A 5 -22.58 36.24 4.11
CA GLY A 5 -22.51 34.79 4.17
C GLY A 5 -21.49 34.32 3.16
N THR A 6 -20.26 34.04 3.63
CA THR A 6 -19.27 33.33 2.84
C THR A 6 -19.67 31.86 2.78
N GLU A 7 -20.41 31.50 1.74
CA GLU A 7 -20.39 30.13 1.22
C GLU A 7 -18.93 29.79 0.96
N LYS A 8 -18.33 28.95 1.81
CA LYS A 8 -17.10 28.25 1.46
C LYS A 8 -17.45 27.32 0.31
N ALA A 9 -17.36 27.86 -0.91
CA ALA A 9 -17.28 27.03 -2.10
C ALA A 9 -16.18 26.00 -1.83
N ILE A 10 -16.55 24.73 -1.79
CA ILE A 10 -15.60 23.62 -1.81
C ILE A 10 -14.90 23.77 -3.16
N LYS A 11 -13.76 24.46 -3.15
CA LYS A 11 -12.94 24.64 -4.34
C LYS A 11 -12.48 23.24 -4.69
N GLN A 12 -13.09 22.64 -5.72
CA GLN A 12 -12.61 21.40 -6.33
C GLN A 12 -11.15 21.66 -6.72
N THR A 13 -10.22 21.21 -5.88
CA THR A 13 -8.80 21.30 -6.19
C THR A 13 -8.49 20.14 -7.09
N ASP A 14 -8.21 20.42 -8.37
CA ASP A 14 -7.70 19.42 -9.30
C ASP A 14 -6.46 18.78 -8.68
N ASN A 15 -6.63 17.57 -8.18
CA ASN A 15 -5.58 16.81 -7.50
C ASN A 15 -5.22 15.60 -8.37
N LEU A 16 -3.96 15.54 -8.78
CA LEU A 16 -3.44 14.49 -9.65
C LEU A 16 -3.10 13.19 -8.92
N GLU A 17 -3.40 13.06 -7.63
CA GLU A 17 -3.15 11.86 -6.82
C GLU A 17 -3.74 10.55 -7.39
N TRP A 18 -4.83 10.64 -8.17
CA TRP A 18 -5.38 9.47 -8.86
C TRP A 18 -4.38 8.83 -9.84
N LEU A 19 -3.43 9.60 -10.40
CA LEU A 19 -2.35 9.07 -11.23
C LEU A 19 -1.48 8.10 -10.44
N LEU A 20 -1.23 8.39 -9.16
CA LEU A 20 -0.45 7.51 -8.31
C LEU A 20 -1.15 6.15 -8.16
N VAL A 21 -2.47 6.14 -7.95
CA VAL A 21 -3.27 4.90 -7.89
C VAL A 21 -3.18 4.14 -9.22
N LEU A 22 -3.37 4.81 -10.34
CA LEU A 22 -3.33 4.20 -11.67
C LEU A 22 -1.95 3.57 -11.96
N VAL A 23 -0.88 4.33 -11.80
CA VAL A 23 0.48 3.86 -12.11
C VAL A 23 0.89 2.75 -11.15
N SER A 24 0.46 2.80 -9.88
CA SER A 24 0.66 1.71 -8.91
C SER A 24 -0.03 0.42 -9.34
N ALA A 25 -1.29 0.51 -9.77
CA ALA A 25 -2.04 -0.66 -10.26
C ALA A 25 -1.38 -1.29 -11.48
N ILE A 26 -0.90 -0.46 -12.43
CA ILE A 26 -0.14 -0.92 -13.59
C ILE A 26 1.11 -1.70 -13.16
N HIS A 27 1.89 -1.18 -12.20
CA HIS A 27 3.10 -1.87 -11.71
C HIS A 27 2.80 -3.19 -10.99
N ILE A 28 1.69 -3.27 -10.25
CA ILE A 28 1.27 -4.52 -9.61
C ILE A 28 0.95 -5.59 -10.67
N ILE A 29 0.25 -5.22 -11.73
CA ILE A 29 -0.16 -6.14 -12.81
C ILE A 29 1.04 -6.55 -13.68
N LEU A 30 1.86 -5.59 -14.11
CA LEU A 30 2.97 -5.86 -15.04
C LEU A 30 4.16 -6.57 -14.37
N CYS A 31 4.29 -6.50 -13.06
CA CYS A 31 5.39 -7.12 -12.34
C CYS A 31 4.86 -8.10 -11.28
N PRO A 32 4.28 -9.24 -11.67
CA PRO A 32 3.60 -10.15 -10.74
C PRO A 32 4.55 -10.87 -9.79
N TYR A 33 5.81 -11.05 -10.19
CA TYR A 33 6.82 -11.79 -9.43
C TYR A 33 7.50 -10.95 -8.35
N THR A 34 7.84 -11.62 -7.25
CA THR A 34 8.52 -11.07 -6.09
C THR A 34 10.03 -11.13 -6.26
N LYS A 35 10.73 -10.11 -5.78
CA LYS A 35 12.18 -10.18 -5.58
C LYS A 35 12.49 -11.03 -4.34
N VAL A 36 13.73 -11.50 -4.23
CA VAL A 36 14.19 -12.34 -3.11
C VAL A 36 14.07 -11.61 -1.77
N GLU A 37 14.25 -10.30 -1.75
CA GLU A 37 14.17 -9.45 -0.56
C GLU A 37 12.74 -9.30 -0.02
N GLU A 38 11.72 -9.57 -0.86
CA GLU A 38 10.30 -9.52 -0.47
C GLU A 38 9.85 -10.80 0.23
N SER A 39 10.59 -11.90 0.03
CA SER A 39 10.18 -13.26 0.45
C SER A 39 9.81 -13.32 1.93
N PHE A 40 10.65 -12.78 2.81
CA PHE A 40 10.44 -12.81 4.26
C PHE A 40 9.11 -12.18 4.70
N ASN A 41 8.79 -10.99 4.19
CA ASN A 41 7.54 -10.32 4.57
C ASN A 41 6.33 -10.93 3.85
N ILE A 42 6.47 -11.39 2.60
CA ILE A 42 5.41 -12.12 1.90
C ILE A 42 5.04 -13.39 2.67
N GLN A 43 6.04 -14.16 3.12
CA GLN A 43 5.79 -15.38 3.89
C GLN A 43 5.20 -15.08 5.26
N ALA A 44 5.69 -14.04 5.96
CA ALA A 44 5.07 -13.62 7.22
C ALA A 44 3.59 -13.23 7.04
N ILE A 45 3.24 -12.50 5.97
CA ILE A 45 1.84 -12.18 5.65
C ILE A 45 1.04 -13.44 5.32
N HIS A 46 1.61 -14.37 4.55
CA HIS A 46 0.99 -15.65 4.23
C HIS A 46 0.68 -16.46 5.51
N ASP A 47 1.64 -16.57 6.42
CA ASP A 47 1.50 -17.30 7.68
C ASP A 47 0.35 -16.75 8.52
N ILE A 48 0.25 -15.43 8.65
CA ILE A 48 -0.84 -14.78 9.38
C ILE A 48 -2.19 -15.06 8.73
N LEU A 49 -2.28 -14.95 7.39
CA LEU A 49 -3.54 -15.11 6.66
C LEU A 49 -4.05 -16.56 6.64
N TYR A 50 -3.16 -17.53 6.44
CA TYR A 50 -3.51 -18.94 6.20
C TYR A 50 -3.31 -19.83 7.43
N HIS A 51 -2.20 -19.70 8.15
CA HIS A 51 -1.90 -20.52 9.33
C HIS A 51 -2.49 -19.94 10.62
N ARG A 52 -2.69 -18.62 10.69
CA ARG A 52 -3.41 -17.93 11.79
C ARG A 52 -2.86 -18.32 13.16
N ALA A 53 -3.64 -18.96 14.02
CA ALA A 53 -3.20 -19.36 15.36
C ALA A 53 -2.27 -20.59 15.38
N ASN A 54 -2.10 -21.30 14.25
CA ASN A 54 -1.19 -22.43 14.14
C ASN A 54 0.25 -21.94 13.92
N ILE A 55 0.85 -21.37 14.97
CA ILE A 55 2.20 -20.79 14.94
C ILE A 55 3.25 -21.84 14.58
N SER A 56 3.05 -23.11 14.95
CA SER A 56 3.98 -24.20 14.57
C SER A 56 4.12 -24.42 13.06
N ALA A 57 3.17 -23.95 12.26
CA ALA A 57 3.20 -24.04 10.80
C ALA A 57 3.84 -22.81 10.12
N TYR A 58 4.35 -21.86 10.91
CA TYR A 58 4.93 -20.63 10.39
C TYR A 58 6.35 -20.87 9.87
N ASP A 59 6.60 -20.50 8.62
CA ASP A 59 7.89 -20.69 7.93
C ASP A 59 9.03 -19.93 8.63
N HIS A 60 8.71 -18.79 9.24
CA HIS A 60 9.68 -17.95 9.94
C HIS A 60 10.19 -18.53 11.27
N LEU A 61 9.68 -19.68 11.73
CA LEU A 61 10.31 -20.45 12.80
C LEU A 61 11.58 -21.18 12.31
N GLU A 62 11.57 -21.65 11.07
CA GLU A 62 12.71 -22.34 10.44
C GLU A 62 13.63 -21.34 9.73
N PHE A 63 13.04 -20.34 9.06
CA PHE A 63 13.75 -19.29 8.33
C PHE A 63 13.43 -17.89 8.86
N PRO A 64 13.94 -17.52 10.05
CA PRO A 64 13.58 -16.25 10.69
C PRO A 64 13.89 -15.03 9.82
N GLY A 65 15.01 -15.05 9.08
CA GLY A 65 15.36 -13.95 8.20
C GLY A 65 15.37 -12.60 8.91
N VAL A 66 14.80 -11.58 8.27
CA VAL A 66 14.71 -10.20 8.80
C VAL A 66 13.43 -9.92 9.61
N VAL A 67 12.47 -10.86 9.60
CA VAL A 67 11.14 -10.74 10.23
C VAL A 67 11.20 -10.52 11.75
N PRO A 68 12.12 -11.15 12.53
CA PRO A 68 12.17 -10.98 13.98
C PRO A 68 12.42 -9.56 14.48
N ARG A 69 12.91 -8.66 13.61
CA ARG A 69 13.22 -7.28 13.98
C ARG A 69 11.97 -6.38 14.02
N SER A 70 10.95 -6.66 13.19
CA SER A 70 9.64 -5.98 13.23
C SER A 70 8.59 -6.79 12.49
N PHE A 71 7.60 -7.31 13.22
CA PHE A 71 6.45 -8.06 12.68
C PHE A 71 5.25 -7.13 12.36
N VAL A 72 5.34 -5.86 12.72
CA VAL A 72 4.20 -4.91 12.68
C VAL A 72 3.76 -4.63 11.24
N GLY A 73 4.70 -4.42 10.32
CA GLY A 73 4.41 -4.17 8.91
C GLY A 73 3.61 -5.30 8.26
N PRO A 74 4.13 -6.54 8.24
CA PRO A 74 3.41 -7.73 7.79
C PRO A 74 2.04 -7.91 8.45
N LEU A 75 1.96 -7.71 9.78
CA LEU A 75 0.70 -7.83 10.51
C LEU A 75 -0.36 -6.81 10.04
N LEU A 76 0.01 -5.54 9.89
CA LEU A 76 -0.92 -4.51 9.42
C LEU A 76 -1.44 -4.82 8.01
N VAL A 77 -0.56 -5.23 7.09
CA VAL A 77 -0.98 -5.60 5.73
C VAL A 77 -1.86 -6.86 5.74
N ALA A 78 -1.55 -7.84 6.57
CA ALA A 78 -2.38 -9.04 6.73
C ALA A 78 -3.77 -8.69 7.24
N ILE A 79 -3.90 -7.80 8.23
CA ILE A 79 -5.21 -7.35 8.75
C ILE A 79 -6.02 -6.66 7.64
N VAL A 80 -5.41 -5.74 6.88
CA VAL A 80 -6.10 -5.00 5.81
C VAL A 80 -6.52 -5.92 4.66
N SER A 81 -5.68 -6.90 4.30
CA SER A 81 -5.96 -7.83 3.20
C SER A 81 -6.87 -9.01 3.60
N SER A 82 -6.96 -9.33 4.89
CA SER A 82 -7.70 -10.48 5.44
C SER A 82 -9.12 -10.66 4.90
N PRO A 83 -10.02 -9.66 4.90
CA PRO A 83 -11.40 -9.88 4.47
C PRO A 83 -11.50 -10.33 3.00
N ILE A 84 -10.68 -9.74 2.13
CA ILE A 84 -10.68 -10.06 0.70
C ILE A 84 -10.00 -11.42 0.47
N VAL A 85 -8.88 -11.68 1.14
CA VAL A 85 -8.17 -12.97 1.02
C VAL A 85 -9.02 -14.12 1.56
N ALA A 86 -9.81 -13.90 2.62
CA ALA A 86 -10.74 -14.91 3.14
C ALA A 86 -11.80 -15.29 2.11
N ILE A 87 -12.37 -14.31 1.39
CA ILE A 87 -13.34 -14.55 0.32
C ILE A 87 -12.69 -15.34 -0.84
N ILE A 88 -11.52 -14.89 -1.30
CA ILE A 88 -10.77 -15.53 -2.41
C ILE A 88 -10.39 -16.97 -2.05
N SER A 89 -9.96 -17.20 -0.81
CA SER A 89 -9.63 -18.55 -0.31
C SER A 89 -10.87 -19.43 -0.22
N ALA A 90 -12.00 -18.90 0.24
CA ALA A 90 -13.27 -19.64 0.28
C ALA A 90 -13.79 -20.01 -1.12
N MET A 91 -13.47 -19.19 -2.13
CA MET A 91 -13.76 -19.48 -3.54
C MET A 91 -12.77 -20.48 -4.16
N GLY A 92 -11.73 -20.91 -3.43
CA GLY A 92 -10.72 -21.84 -3.94
C GLY A 92 -9.80 -21.25 -5.01
N LEU A 93 -9.67 -19.92 -5.06
CA LEU A 93 -8.83 -19.23 -6.03
C LEU A 93 -7.33 -19.38 -5.70
N GLU A 94 -6.49 -19.23 -6.72
CA GLU A 94 -5.04 -19.40 -6.57
C GLU A 94 -4.39 -18.35 -5.67
N LYS A 95 -3.34 -18.76 -4.95
CA LYS A 95 -2.57 -17.89 -4.03
C LYS A 95 -1.94 -16.68 -4.72
N ILE A 96 -1.72 -16.74 -6.03
CA ILE A 96 -1.22 -15.59 -6.81
C ILE A 96 -2.18 -14.39 -6.71
N ILE A 97 -3.51 -14.64 -6.64
CA ILE A 97 -4.50 -13.57 -6.49
C ILE A 97 -4.38 -12.97 -5.08
N ALA A 98 -4.23 -13.80 -4.05
CA ALA A 98 -3.99 -13.32 -2.69
C ALA A 98 -2.73 -12.45 -2.60
N GLN A 99 -1.65 -12.80 -3.30
CA GLN A 99 -0.45 -11.97 -3.40
C GLN A 99 -0.74 -10.60 -4.02
N HIS A 100 -1.54 -10.52 -5.09
CA HIS A 100 -1.94 -9.24 -5.69
C HIS A 100 -2.76 -8.39 -4.71
N ILE A 101 -3.67 -9.01 -3.94
CA ILE A 101 -4.46 -8.32 -2.91
C ILE A 101 -3.57 -7.79 -1.79
N VAL A 102 -2.60 -8.57 -1.32
CA VAL A 102 -1.62 -8.15 -0.31
C VAL A 102 -0.83 -6.93 -0.80
N ARG A 103 -0.34 -6.97 -2.04
CA ARG A 103 0.40 -5.85 -2.66
C ARG A 103 -0.46 -4.61 -2.88
N ALA A 104 -1.71 -4.78 -3.30
CA ALA A 104 -2.68 -3.68 -3.42
C ALA A 104 -3.02 -3.06 -2.06
N SER A 105 -3.10 -3.88 -1.00
CA SER A 105 -3.33 -3.42 0.37
C SER A 105 -2.17 -2.56 0.88
N LEU A 106 -0.93 -3.02 0.68
CA LEU A 106 0.27 -2.24 1.01
C LEU A 106 0.33 -0.93 0.20
N ALA A 107 0.08 -1.00 -1.11
CA ALA A 107 0.02 0.18 -1.96
C ALA A 107 -1.03 1.19 -1.47
N ALA A 108 -2.21 0.73 -1.07
CA ALA A 108 -3.26 1.60 -0.53
C ALA A 108 -2.82 2.30 0.76
N LEU A 109 -2.16 1.59 1.68
CA LEU A 109 -1.62 2.18 2.92
C LEU A 109 -0.59 3.27 2.63
N VAL A 110 0.34 3.02 1.70
CA VAL A 110 1.35 4.01 1.29
C VAL A 110 0.71 5.20 0.58
N ILE A 111 -0.28 4.97 -0.29
CA ILE A 111 -1.02 6.04 -0.98
C ILE A 111 -1.79 6.90 0.02
N VAL A 112 -2.43 6.31 1.03
CA VAL A 112 -3.10 7.08 2.10
C VAL A 112 -2.09 7.94 2.86
N ALA A 113 -0.92 7.42 3.19
CA ALA A 113 0.15 8.20 3.82
C ALA A 113 0.60 9.36 2.91
N TYR A 114 0.81 9.08 1.62
CA TYR A 114 1.16 10.10 0.62
C TYR A 114 0.07 11.17 0.49
N SER A 115 -1.21 10.80 0.41
CA SER A 115 -2.33 11.74 0.33
C SER A 115 -2.42 12.67 1.54
N ARG A 116 -2.11 12.16 2.75
CA ARG A 116 -2.05 13.00 3.96
C ARG A 116 -0.87 13.98 3.91
N PHE A 117 0.28 13.52 3.44
CA PHE A 117 1.45 14.36 3.22
C PHE A 117 1.21 15.44 2.15
N SER A 118 0.68 15.04 0.99
CA SER A 118 0.30 15.91 -0.11
C SER A 118 -0.70 16.97 0.35
N ARG A 119 -1.74 16.59 1.10
CA ARG A 119 -2.72 17.55 1.64
C ARG A 119 -2.11 18.54 2.61
N ALA A 120 -1.17 18.12 3.45
CA ALA A 120 -0.45 19.05 4.33
C ALA A 120 0.35 20.08 3.53
N LEU A 121 1.07 19.64 2.49
CA LEU A 121 1.78 20.53 1.58
C LEU A 121 0.85 21.42 0.76
N GLN A 122 -0.31 20.92 0.36
CA GLN A 122 -1.30 21.68 -0.38
C GLN A 122 -1.81 22.89 0.42
N ASN A 123 -1.97 22.72 1.73
CA ASN A 123 -2.41 23.79 2.61
C ASN A 123 -1.35 24.90 2.75
N GLU A 124 -0.06 24.55 2.69
CA GLU A 124 1.05 25.51 2.84
C GLU A 124 1.48 26.14 1.51
N PHE A 125 1.55 25.35 0.43
CA PHE A 125 2.15 25.74 -0.86
C PHE A 125 1.16 25.79 -2.03
N GLY A 126 -0.09 25.38 -1.82
CA GLY A 126 -1.14 25.37 -2.84
C GLY A 126 -1.15 24.14 -3.76
N SER A 127 -2.22 24.00 -4.55
CA SER A 127 -2.45 22.83 -5.43
C SER A 127 -1.48 22.70 -6.61
N VAL A 128 -0.94 23.82 -7.10
CA VAL A 128 0.04 23.80 -8.19
C VAL A 128 1.31 23.07 -7.76
N PHE A 129 1.80 23.35 -6.55
CA PHE A 129 2.97 22.69 -5.99
C PHE A 129 2.74 21.18 -5.82
N THR A 130 1.60 20.78 -5.25
CA THR A 130 1.31 19.35 -5.01
C THR A 130 1.05 18.58 -6.30
N ASN A 131 0.49 19.22 -7.33
CA ASN A 131 0.33 18.61 -8.64
C ASN A 131 1.70 18.36 -9.30
N TRP A 132 2.62 19.33 -9.24
CA TRP A 132 4.00 19.12 -9.72
C TRP A 132 4.73 18.05 -8.93
N LEU A 133 4.61 18.06 -7.60
CA LEU A 133 5.15 17.01 -6.75
C LEU A 133 4.62 15.63 -7.15
N THR A 134 3.30 15.51 -7.37
CA THR A 134 2.68 14.25 -7.79
C THR A 134 3.21 13.82 -9.15
N LEU A 135 3.29 14.72 -10.13
CA LEU A 135 3.84 14.44 -11.45
C LEU A 135 5.29 13.94 -11.39
N ILE A 136 6.13 14.58 -10.57
CA ILE A 136 7.50 14.13 -10.33
C ILE A 136 7.47 12.72 -9.74
N VAL A 137 6.73 12.50 -8.65
CA VAL A 137 6.65 11.20 -7.96
C VAL A 137 6.18 10.07 -8.90
N VAL A 138 5.13 10.29 -9.68
CA VAL A 138 4.59 9.24 -10.59
C VAL A 138 5.47 9.00 -11.81
N SER A 139 6.29 9.97 -12.21
CA SER A 139 7.26 9.80 -13.30
C SER A 139 8.52 9.04 -12.87
N GLN A 140 8.83 9.03 -11.58
CA GLN A 140 9.97 8.27 -11.06
C GLN A 140 9.61 6.79 -10.91
N PHE A 141 10.45 5.92 -11.46
CA PHE A 141 10.30 4.47 -11.31
C PHE A 141 10.29 4.04 -9.84
N HIS A 142 11.21 4.59 -9.04
CA HIS A 142 11.53 4.05 -7.72
C HIS A 142 10.32 4.03 -6.78
N PHE A 143 9.69 5.18 -6.52
CA PHE A 143 8.61 5.26 -5.54
C PHE A 143 7.42 4.38 -5.93
N VAL A 144 6.96 4.47 -7.20
CA VAL A 144 5.77 3.76 -7.64
C VAL A 144 5.97 2.25 -7.75
N PHE A 145 7.18 1.82 -8.11
CA PHE A 145 7.53 0.40 -8.14
C PHE A 145 7.58 -0.22 -6.74
N TYR A 146 8.14 0.49 -5.76
CA TYR A 146 8.40 -0.05 -4.42
C TYR A 146 7.23 0.09 -3.44
N LEU A 147 6.29 1.03 -3.64
CA LEU A 147 5.16 1.23 -2.72
C LEU A 147 4.21 0.03 -2.58
N SER A 148 4.22 -0.90 -3.55
CA SER A 148 3.40 -2.11 -3.53
C SER A 148 4.17 -3.38 -3.15
N ARG A 149 5.47 -3.27 -2.89
CA ARG A 149 6.35 -4.41 -2.62
C ARG A 149 6.68 -4.46 -1.13
N PRO A 150 6.43 -5.58 -0.43
CA PRO A 150 6.65 -5.70 1.00
C PRO A 150 8.15 -5.90 1.31
N LEU A 151 8.94 -4.88 1.01
CA LEU A 151 10.34 -4.83 1.38
C LEU A 151 10.48 -4.28 2.80
N PRO A 152 11.55 -4.63 3.53
CA PRO A 152 11.81 -4.09 4.86
C PRO A 152 11.89 -2.56 4.92
N ASN A 153 12.23 -1.89 3.82
CA ASN A 153 12.31 -0.43 3.73
C ASN A 153 11.01 0.25 3.25
N THR A 154 9.98 -0.53 2.90
CA THR A 154 8.65 0.00 2.54
C THR A 154 7.76 0.15 3.78
N PHE A 155 8.03 -0.60 4.85
CA PHE A 155 7.29 -0.56 6.12
C PHE A 155 7.76 0.57 7.06
#